data_AF-A0A962H1M9-F1
#
_entry.id   AF-A0A962H1M9-F1
#
_cell.length_a   1.000
_cell.length_b   1.000
_cell.length_c   1.000
_cell.angle_alpha   90.00
_cell.angle_beta   90.00
_cell.angle_gamma   90.00
#
_symmetry.space_group_name_H-M   'P 1'
#
loop_
_entity.id
_entity.type
_entity.pdbx_description
1 polymer ?
#
loop_
_entity_poly.entity_id
_entity_poly.type
_entity_poly.pdbx_seq_one_letter_code
_entity_poly.pdbx_strand_id
1 'polypeptide(L)' 'YKGRTGVYELVAIDEVLRQAIHDKAGEQELERIARRSSPGILEDGWRKCIAGITSVEEVLKVTRED' A
#
# COMPACT_ATOMS: atom_id res chain seq x y z
N TYR A 1 -5.15 23.10 -2.32
CA TYR A 1 -5.68 21.84 -2.89
C TYR A 1 -7.20 21.96 -3.05
N LYS A 2 -7.77 21.60 -4.21
CA LYS A 2 -9.24 21.62 -4.45
C LYS A 2 -9.69 20.21 -4.82
N GLY A 3 -10.55 19.62 -3.99
CA GLY A 3 -10.93 18.21 -4.11
C GLY A 3 -10.08 17.30 -3.22
N ARG A 4 -10.41 16.01 -3.23
CA ARG A 4 -9.69 14.95 -2.51
C ARG A 4 -9.52 13.77 -3.45
N THR A 5 -8.34 13.18 -3.42
CA THR A 5 -8.02 11.94 -4.15
C THR A 5 -7.60 10.91 -3.13
N GLY A 6 -8.22 9.72 -3.14
CA GLY A 6 -7.79 8.63 -2.26
C GLY A 6 -6.49 8.02 -2.78
N VAL A 7 -5.62 7.57 -1.88
CA VAL A 7 -4.56 6.61 -2.17
C VAL A 7 -5.01 5.24 -1.69
N TYR A 8 -4.66 4.19 -2.42
CA TYR A 8 -5.22 2.86 -2.18
C TYR A 8 -4.12 1.81 -2.14
N GLU A 9 -4.39 0.81 -1.30
CA GLU A 9 -3.67 -0.44 -1.27
C GLU A 9 -4.70 -1.56 -1.28
N LEU A 10 -4.55 -2.53 -2.17
CA LEU A 10 -5.48 -3.64 -2.33
C LEU A 10 -4.73 -4.97 -2.35
N VAL A 11 -4.64 -5.60 -1.19
CA VAL A 11 -4.03 -6.92 -1.04
C VAL A 11 -5.08 -8.00 -1.27
N ALA A 12 -4.97 -8.72 -2.39
CA ALA A 12 -5.77 -9.91 -2.62
C ALA A 12 -5.24 -11.08 -1.79
N ILE A 13 -6.14 -11.82 -1.14
CA ILE A 13 -5.78 -13.05 -0.42
C ILE A 13 -5.70 -14.19 -1.43
N ASP A 14 -4.50 -14.42 -1.96
CA ASP A 14 -4.21 -15.56 -2.82
C ASP A 14 -3.90 -16.84 -2.01
N GLU A 15 -3.57 -17.93 -2.70
CA GLU A 15 -3.22 -19.21 -2.06
C GLU A 15 -2.05 -19.09 -1.10
N VAL A 16 -1.01 -18.35 -1.49
CA VAL A 16 0.23 -18.22 -0.71
C VAL A 16 -0.04 -17.42 0.56
N LEU A 17 -0.74 -16.31 0.45
CA LEU A 17 -1.06 -15.47 1.60
C LEU A 17 -2.05 -16.17 2.54
N ARG A 18 -3.03 -16.91 2.00
CA ARG A 18 -3.96 -17.70 2.81
C ARG A 18 -3.25 -18.79 3.61
N GLN A 19 -2.32 -19.52 2.99
CA GLN A 19 -1.55 -20.53 3.69
C GLN A 19 -0.70 -19.91 4.81
N ALA A 20 -0.03 -18.79 4.53
CA ALA A 20 0.75 -18.07 5.54
C ALA A 20 -0.11 -17.57 6.72
N ILE A 21 -1.34 -17.10 6.46
CA ILE A 21 -2.31 -16.74 7.50
C ILE A 21 -2.68 -17.97 8.34
N HIS A 22 -2.99 -19.09 7.69
CA HIS A 22 -3.32 -20.34 8.38
C HIS A 22 -2.18 -20.80 9.30
N ASP A 23 -0.94 -20.65 8.85
CA ASP A 23 0.26 -21.03 9.58
C ASP A 23 0.68 -19.99 10.64
N LYS A 24 -0.10 -18.92 10.82
CA LYS A 24 0.15 -17.82 11.76
C LYS A 24 1.50 -17.15 11.52
N ALA A 25 1.87 -16.96 10.25
CA ALA A 25 3.06 -16.21 9.89
C ALA A 25 3.02 -14.80 10.51
N GLY A 26 4.19 -14.29 10.89
CA GLY A 26 4.32 -12.94 11.44
C GLY A 26 3.97 -11.85 10.42
N GLU A 27 3.62 -10.67 10.91
CA GLU A 27 3.21 -9.53 10.09
C GLU A 27 4.22 -9.17 9.00
N GLN A 28 5.51 -9.13 9.32
CA GLN A 28 6.57 -8.84 8.34
C GLN A 28 6.59 -9.84 7.18
N GLU A 29 6.32 -11.12 7.46
CA GLU A 29 6.30 -12.16 6.44
C GLU A 29 5.04 -12.05 5.58
N LEU A 30 3.88 -11.78 6.20
CA LEU A 30 2.63 -11.52 5.49
C LEU A 30 2.74 -10.30 4.58
N GLU A 31 3.34 -9.22 5.07
CA GLU A 31 3.60 -8.02 4.27
C GLU A 31 4.54 -8.36 3.10
N ARG A 32 5.64 -9.06 3.35
CA ARG A 32 6.60 -9.46 2.32
C ARG A 32 5.95 -10.34 1.24
N ILE A 33 4.98 -11.17 1.59
CA ILE A 33 4.19 -11.97 0.64
C ILE A 33 3.26 -11.04 -0.16
N ALA A 34 2.48 -10.19 0.52
CA ALA A 34 1.55 -9.26 -0.10
C ALA A 34 2.22 -8.31 -1.11
N ARG A 35 3.41 -7.81 -0.80
CA ARG A 35 4.19 -6.88 -1.65
C ARG A 35 4.67 -7.49 -2.97
N ARG A 36 4.62 -8.81 -3.14
CA ARG A 36 4.97 -9.47 -4.40
C ARG A 36 3.92 -9.24 -5.49
N SER A 37 2.66 -9.02 -5.09
CA SER A 37 1.52 -8.93 -6.02
C SER A 37 0.69 -7.66 -5.86
N SER A 38 0.81 -6.96 -4.72
CA SER A 38 0.14 -5.68 -4.48
C SER A 38 1.13 -4.54 -4.23
N PRO A 39 1.04 -3.43 -4.98
CA PRO A 39 1.75 -2.21 -4.63
C PRO A 39 1.29 -1.70 -3.26
N GLY A 40 2.20 -1.07 -2.53
CA GLY A 40 1.87 -0.43 -1.24
C GLY A 40 1.20 0.92 -1.40
N ILE A 41 0.58 1.40 -0.32
CA ILE A 41 -0.08 2.71 -0.30
C ILE A 41 0.85 3.87 -0.73
N LEU A 42 2.12 3.81 -0.32
CA LEU A 42 3.13 4.80 -0.68
C LEU A 42 3.45 4.77 -2.18
N GLU A 43 3.46 3.60 -2.79
CA GLU A 43 3.73 3.44 -4.23
C GLU A 43 2.60 4.02 -5.08
N ASP A 44 1.33 3.82 -4.68
CA ASP A 44 0.19 4.49 -5.33
C ASP A 44 0.25 6.01 -5.17
N GLY A 45 0.64 6.50 -3.98
CA GLY A 45 0.92 7.91 -3.74
C GLY A 45 1.99 8.46 -4.71
N TRP A 46 3.12 7.77 -4.84
CA TRP A 46 4.17 8.17 -5.77
C TRP A 46 3.71 8.22 -7.23
N ARG A 47 2.93 7.23 -7.67
CA ARG A 47 2.36 7.24 -9.03
C ARG A 47 1.49 8.47 -9.27
N LYS A 48 0.71 8.90 -8.27
CA LYS A 48 -0.14 10.09 -8.34
C LYS A 48 0.67 11.40 -8.31
N CYS A 49 1.77 11.44 -7.57
CA CYS A 49 2.73 12.55 -7.64
C CYS A 49 3.32 12.69 -9.04
N ILE A 50 3.81 11.58 -9.62
CA ILE A 50 4.38 11.56 -10.97
C ILE A 50 3.33 11.98 -12.02
N ALA A 51 2.08 11.58 -11.83
CA ALA A 51 0.96 11.99 -12.68
C ALA A 51 0.46 13.43 -12.45
N GLY A 52 1.03 14.17 -11.49
CA GLY A 52 0.64 15.56 -11.18
C GLY A 52 -0.71 15.71 -10.48
N ILE A 53 -1.23 14.65 -9.85
CA ILE A 53 -2.56 14.62 -9.21
C ILE A 53 -2.51 15.13 -7.76
N THR A 54 -1.39 14.91 -7.06
CA THR A 54 -1.17 15.31 -5.66
C THR A 54 0.31 15.70 -5.48
N SER A 55 0.65 16.28 -4.32
CA SER A 55 2.03 16.65 -4.00
C SER A 55 2.73 15.58 -3.15
N VAL A 56 4.07 15.58 -3.20
CA VAL A 56 4.89 14.71 -2.35
C VAL A 56 4.62 14.96 -0.86
N GLU A 57 4.39 16.22 -0.48
CA GLU A 57 4.06 16.61 0.89
C GLU A 57 2.73 15.98 1.35
N GLU A 58 1.70 15.99 0.49
CA GLU A 58 0.42 15.36 0.79
C GLU A 58 0.57 13.85 0.98
N VAL A 59 1.33 13.17 0.10
CA VAL A 59 1.57 11.73 0.21
C VAL A 59 2.30 11.39 1.49
N LEU A 60 3.41 12.07 1.80
CA LEU A 60 4.19 11.81 3.01
C LEU A 60 3.38 12.07 4.29
N LYS A 61 2.45 13.03 4.26
CA LYS A 61 1.57 13.33 5.39
C LYS A 61 0.56 12.21 5.68
N VAL A 62 0.11 11.47 4.67
CA VAL A 62 -0.94 10.44 4.82
C VAL A 62 -0.40 9.01 4.88
N THR A 63 0.85 8.77 4.47
CA THR A 63 1.47 7.44 4.47
C THR A 63 2.49 7.22 5.59
N ARG A 64 2.81 8.25 6.37
CA ARG A 64 3.62 8.09 7.59
C ARG A 64 2.68 7.76 8.74
N GLU A 65 2.93 6.64 9.41
CA GLU A 65 2.42 6.40 10.75
C GLU A 65 3.17 7.32 11.73
N ASP A 66 2.45 7.86 12.73
CA ASP A 66 3.07 8.47 13.92
C ASP A 66 3.74 7.38 14.78
#